data_AF-A0A0F2RE13-F1
#
_entry.id   AF-A0A0F2RE13-F1
#
_cell.length_a   1.000
_cell.length_b   1.000
_cell.length_c   1.000
_cell.angle_alpha   90.00
_cell.angle_beta   90.00
_cell.angle_gamma   90.00
#
_symmetry.space_group_name_H-M   'P 1'
#
loop_
_entity.id
_entity.type
_entity.pdbx_description
1 polymer ?
#
loop_
_entity_poly.entity_id
_entity_poly.type
_entity_poly.pdbx_seq_one_letter_code
_entity_poly.pdbx_strand_id
1 'polypeptide(L)'
;QAWLVVATLGGLVAAGGFAAVPVVLVPPVSGHAYAAVTAFAGAYMVFHAGLGAVFTGYAFARGRAGWLSAMRMVEVRAAVIWWVYTAAAGGVTLAVVHLLPRVAQS
;
A
#
# COMPACT_ATOMS: atom_id res chain seq x y z
N GLN A 1 -5.44 10.25 17.85
CA GLN A 1 -5.07 10.62 16.46
C GLN A 1 -3.67 10.15 16.04
N ALA A 2 -2.77 9.80 16.98
CA ALA A 2 -1.40 9.34 16.64
C ALA A 2 -1.36 8.20 15.62
N TRP A 3 -2.29 7.24 15.69
CA TRP A 3 -2.36 6.13 14.73
C TRP A 3 -2.58 6.59 13.27
N LEU A 4 -3.26 7.73 13.03
CA LEU A 4 -3.45 8.27 11.67
C LEU A 4 -2.11 8.73 11.08
N VAL A 5 -1.26 9.35 11.91
CA VAL A 5 0.09 9.76 11.51
C VAL A 5 0.95 8.53 11.22
N VAL A 6 0.91 7.53 12.10
CA VAL A 6 1.62 6.25 11.90
C VAL A 6 1.17 5.58 10.61
N ALA A 7 -0.14 5.54 10.33
CA ALA A 7 -0.67 4.96 9.11
C ALA A 7 -0.27 5.75 7.85
N THR A 8 -0.26 7.08 7.91
CA THR A 8 0.24 7.91 6.80
C THR A 8 1.72 7.65 6.52
N LEU A 9 2.57 7.69 7.54
CA LEU A 9 4.01 7.46 7.38
C LEU A 9 4.30 6.02 6.94
N GLY A 10 3.64 5.03 7.56
CA GLY A 10 3.73 3.63 7.16
C GLY A 10 3.29 3.40 5.72
N GLY A 11 2.26 4.08 5.27
CA GLY A 11 1.80 4.06 3.88
C GLY A 11 2.84 4.60 2.90
N LEU A 12 3.47 5.73 3.22
CA LEU A 12 4.55 6.29 2.38
C LEU A 12 5.77 5.37 2.33
N VAL A 13 6.16 4.78 3.47
CA VAL A 13 7.25 3.80 3.52
C VAL A 13 6.91 2.55 2.70
N ALA A 14 5.69 2.02 2.83
CA ALA A 14 5.24 0.87 2.06
C ALA A 14 5.22 1.17 0.56
N ALA A 15 4.73 2.34 0.15
CA ALA A 15 4.77 2.78 -1.24
C ALA A 15 6.22 2.85 -1.77
N GLY A 16 7.14 3.44 -1.02
CA GLY A 16 8.56 3.46 -1.38
C GLY A 16 9.15 2.04 -1.52
N GLY A 17 8.83 1.14 -0.58
CA GLY A 17 9.26 -0.25 -0.63
C GLY A 17 8.75 -0.99 -1.86
N PHE A 18 7.45 -0.91 -2.16
CA PHE A 18 6.88 -1.54 -3.36
C PHE A 18 7.40 -0.94 -4.67
N ALA A 19 7.69 0.36 -4.72
CA ALA A 19 8.31 1.00 -5.88
C ALA A 19 9.75 0.53 -6.10
N ALA A 20 10.50 0.27 -5.01
CA ALA A 20 11.88 -0.17 -5.10
C ALA A 20 12.03 -1.59 -5.65
N VAL A 21 11.05 -2.49 -5.42
CA VAL A 21 11.12 -3.90 -5.88
C VAL A 21 11.40 -4.01 -7.38
N PRO A 22 10.57 -3.47 -8.30
CA PRO A 22 10.83 -3.61 -9.73
C PRO A 22 12.04 -2.83 -10.23
N VAL A 23 12.47 -1.78 -9.51
CA VAL A 23 13.62 -0.94 -9.90
C VAL A 23 14.95 -1.59 -9.52
N VAL A 24 14.99 -2.28 -8.37
CA VAL A 24 16.24 -2.76 -7.77
C VAL A 24 16.39 -4.28 -7.84
N LEU A 25 15.29 -5.03 -7.81
CA LEU A 25 15.32 -6.47 -7.53
C LEU A 25 14.89 -7.36 -8.70
N VAL A 26 14.39 -6.79 -9.80
CA VAL A 26 13.75 -7.56 -10.87
C VAL A 26 14.34 -7.20 -12.24
N PRO A 27 14.52 -8.17 -13.16
CA PRO A 27 14.95 -7.89 -14.54
C PRO A 27 14.00 -6.96 -15.30
N PRO A 28 14.40 -6.43 -16.46
CA PRO A 28 13.55 -5.57 -17.28
C PRO A 28 12.19 -6.19 -17.59
N VAL A 29 11.13 -5.39 -17.42
CA VAL A 29 9.72 -5.82 -17.55
C VAL A 29 9.34 -6.37 -18.92
N SER A 30 10.09 -6.01 -19.97
CA SER A 30 9.85 -6.45 -21.35
C SER A 30 10.35 -7.86 -21.65
N GLY A 31 11.23 -8.43 -20.81
CA GLY A 31 11.88 -9.71 -21.09
C GLY A 31 11.21 -10.93 -20.47
N HIS A 32 10.38 -10.76 -19.44
CA HIS A 32 9.83 -11.88 -18.68
C HIS A 32 8.47 -11.56 -18.05
N ALA A 33 7.49 -12.45 -18.24
CA ALA A 33 6.17 -12.33 -17.62
C ALA A 33 6.23 -12.14 -16.08
N TYR A 34 7.16 -12.82 -15.39
CA TYR A 34 7.36 -12.63 -13.96
C TYR A 34 7.72 -11.18 -13.60
N ALA A 35 8.60 -10.56 -14.39
CA ALA A 35 9.02 -9.18 -14.18
C ALA A 35 7.87 -8.20 -14.43
N ALA A 36 7.09 -8.41 -15.49
CA ALA A 36 5.92 -7.61 -15.79
C ALA A 36 4.85 -7.68 -14.69
N VAL A 37 4.52 -8.88 -14.22
CA VAL A 37 3.54 -9.11 -13.14
C VAL A 37 4.01 -8.47 -11.84
N THR A 38 5.29 -8.65 -11.49
CA THR A 38 5.87 -8.05 -10.27
C THR A 38 5.84 -6.52 -10.32
N ALA A 39 6.21 -5.93 -11.45
CA ALA A 39 6.18 -4.49 -11.63
C ALA A 39 4.76 -3.93 -11.57
N PHE A 40 3.80 -4.58 -12.23
CA PHE A 40 2.39 -4.17 -12.20
C PHE A 40 1.82 -4.27 -10.77
N ALA A 41 2.02 -5.40 -10.09
CA ALA A 41 1.55 -5.59 -8.72
C ALA A 41 2.24 -4.62 -7.75
N GLY A 42 3.53 -4.35 -7.92
CA GLY A 42 4.26 -3.32 -7.18
C GLY A 42 3.64 -1.94 -7.38
N ALA A 43 3.46 -1.50 -8.62
CA ALA A 43 2.83 -0.21 -8.93
C ALA A 43 1.40 -0.10 -8.39
N TYR A 44 0.63 -1.18 -8.45
CA TYR A 44 -0.70 -1.28 -7.84
C TYR A 44 -0.64 -1.01 -6.34
N MET A 45 0.33 -1.62 -5.64
CA MET A 45 0.50 -1.41 -4.21
C MET A 45 1.05 -0.03 -3.85
N VAL A 46 1.92 0.56 -4.67
CA VAL A 46 2.34 1.97 -4.53
C VAL A 46 1.12 2.89 -4.53
N PHE A 47 0.22 2.71 -5.49
CA PHE A 47 -1.00 3.50 -5.60
C PHE A 47 -1.92 3.31 -4.38
N HIS A 48 -2.17 2.08 -3.94
CA HIS A 48 -3.06 1.80 -2.81
C HIS A 48 -2.51 2.30 -1.47
N ALA A 49 -1.21 2.11 -1.23
CA ALA A 49 -0.55 2.63 -0.04
C ALA A 49 -0.49 4.17 -0.06
N GLY A 50 -0.27 4.78 -1.23
CA GLY A 50 -0.34 6.22 -1.41
C GLY A 50 -1.73 6.79 -1.11
N LEU A 51 -2.79 6.17 -1.66
CA LEU A 51 -4.17 6.56 -1.34
C LEU A 51 -4.50 6.38 0.14
N GLY A 52 -4.06 5.29 0.76
CA GLY A 52 -4.21 5.06 2.20
C GLY A 52 -3.56 6.18 3.02
N ALA A 53 -2.36 6.61 2.62
CA ALA A 53 -1.64 7.69 3.28
C ALA A 53 -2.36 9.04 3.14
N VAL A 54 -2.95 9.31 1.96
CA VAL A 54 -3.81 10.49 1.72
C VAL A 54 -5.06 10.43 2.60
N PHE A 55 -5.74 9.28 2.68
CA PHE A 55 -6.96 9.13 3.48
C PHE A 55 -6.69 9.40 4.97
N THR A 56 -5.64 8.80 5.54
CA THR A 56 -5.30 9.03 6.95
C THR A 56 -4.73 10.41 7.20
N GLY A 57 -3.99 10.97 6.26
CA GLY A 57 -3.46 12.35 6.35
C GLY A 57 -4.59 13.38 6.33
N TYR A 58 -5.56 13.20 5.44
CA TYR A 58 -6.76 14.03 5.37
C TYR A 58 -7.61 13.91 6.64
N ALA A 59 -7.87 12.69 7.11
CA ALA A 59 -8.61 12.45 8.35
C ALA A 59 -7.89 13.07 9.56
N PHE A 60 -6.55 13.02 9.60
CA PHE A 60 -5.76 13.69 10.64
C PHE A 60 -5.90 15.20 10.58
N ALA A 61 -5.77 15.82 9.41
CA ALA A 61 -5.90 17.26 9.22
C ALA A 61 -7.30 17.75 9.64
N ARG A 62 -8.36 17.07 9.21
CA ARG A 62 -9.74 17.36 9.65
C ARG A 62 -9.94 17.18 11.14
N GLY A 63 -9.37 16.12 11.69
CA GLY A 63 -9.44 15.84 13.12
C GLY A 63 -8.76 16.92 13.95
N ARG A 64 -7.64 17.48 13.48
CA ARG A 64 -6.97 18.61 14.13
C ARG A 64 -7.73 19.92 13.99
N ALA A 65 -8.48 20.11 12.91
CA ALA A 65 -9.34 21.27 12.72
C ALA A 65 -10.66 21.20 13.51
N GLY A 66 -10.93 20.10 14.23
CA GLY A 66 -12.17 19.89 14.98
C GLY A 66 -13.36 19.47 14.12
N TRP A 67 -13.13 19.02 12.88
CA TRP A 67 -14.17 18.73 11.89
C TRP A 67 -14.64 17.27 11.89
N LEU A 68 -14.24 16.49 12.91
CA LEU A 68 -14.67 15.10 13.11
C LEU A 68 -15.67 15.04 14.27
N SER A 69 -16.85 14.50 14.00
CA SER A 69 -17.87 14.21 15.01
C SER A 69 -17.88 12.73 15.32
N ALA A 70 -18.11 12.35 16.58
CA ALA A 70 -18.22 10.94 16.98
C ALA A 70 -19.33 10.18 16.20
N MET A 71 -20.38 10.87 15.74
CA MET A 71 -21.45 10.28 14.93
C MET A 71 -21.12 10.27 13.42
N ARG A 72 -20.17 11.09 12.97
CA ARG A 72 -19.80 11.26 11.56
C ARG A 72 -18.28 11.18 11.43
N MET A 73 -17.78 9.94 11.46
CA MET A 73 -16.35 9.59 11.27
C MET A 73 -16.15 8.80 9.97
N VAL A 74 -16.85 9.17 8.90
CA VAL A 74 -16.84 8.38 7.66
C VAL A 74 -15.45 8.34 7.05
N GLU A 75 -14.69 9.42 7.17
CA GLU A 75 -13.31 9.55 6.69
C GLU A 75 -12.37 8.55 7.39
N VAL A 76 -12.55 8.40 8.72
CA VAL A 76 -11.77 7.46 9.52
C VAL A 76 -12.15 6.02 9.20
N ARG A 77 -13.45 5.73 9.07
CA ARG A 77 -13.94 4.37 8.72
C ARG A 77 -13.50 3.96 7.32
N ALA A 78 -13.57 4.89 6.36
CA ALA A 78 -13.08 4.68 5.00
C ALA A 78 -11.58 4.38 5.00
N ALA A 79 -10.78 5.14 5.77
CA ALA A 79 -9.35 4.88 5.91
C ALA A 79 -9.06 3.50 6.51
N VAL A 80 -9.80 3.05 7.53
CA VAL A 80 -9.62 1.71 8.12
C VAL A 80 -9.92 0.61 7.11
N ILE A 81 -11.07 0.67 6.43
CA ILE A 81 -11.45 -0.33 5.43
C ILE A 81 -10.41 -0.38 4.30
N TRP A 82 -9.95 0.79 3.85
CA TRP A 82 -8.92 0.91 2.83
C TRP A 82 -7.60 0.26 3.27
N TRP A 83 -7.18 0.49 4.52
CA TRP A 83 -5.96 -0.12 5.06
C TRP A 83 -6.07 -1.64 5.23
N VAL A 84 -7.24 -2.15 5.64
CA VAL A 84 -7.47 -3.61 5.70
C VAL A 84 -7.33 -4.24 4.32
N TYR A 85 -7.97 -3.64 3.32
CA TYR A 85 -7.85 -4.07 1.93
C TYR A 85 -6.39 -4.01 1.44
N THR A 86 -5.73 -2.87 1.67
CA THR A 86 -4.35 -2.63 1.23
C THR A 86 -3.37 -3.62 1.89
N ALA A 87 -3.57 -3.94 3.17
CA ALA A 87 -2.76 -4.94 3.86
C ALA A 87 -2.96 -6.34 3.29
N ALA A 88 -4.22 -6.73 3.02
CA ALA A 88 -4.51 -8.03 2.41
C ALA A 88 -3.93 -8.14 0.99
N ALA A 89 -4.17 -7.14 0.14
CA ALA A 89 -3.65 -7.09 -1.23
C ALA A 89 -2.11 -7.08 -1.22
N GLY A 90 -1.49 -6.27 -0.37
CA GLY A 90 -0.04 -6.20 -0.23
C GLY A 90 0.57 -7.51 0.24
N GLY A 91 -0.07 -8.20 1.18
CA GLY A 91 0.34 -9.55 1.61
C GLY A 91 0.32 -10.55 0.45
N VAL A 92 -0.74 -10.53 -0.37
CA VAL A 92 -0.83 -11.36 -1.59
C VAL A 92 0.27 -10.98 -2.58
N THR A 93 0.51 -9.69 -2.82
CA THR A 93 1.60 -9.23 -3.71
C THR A 93 2.96 -9.74 -3.24
N LEU A 94 3.28 -9.59 -1.95
CA LEU A 94 4.54 -10.08 -1.40
C LEU A 94 4.66 -11.61 -1.50
N ALA A 95 3.56 -12.34 -1.26
CA ALA A 95 3.54 -13.78 -1.43
C ALA A 95 3.83 -14.18 -2.89
N VAL A 96 3.20 -13.54 -3.87
CA VAL A 96 3.47 -13.79 -5.29
C VAL A 96 4.93 -13.50 -5.64
N VAL A 97 5.46 -12.36 -5.23
CA VAL A 97 6.85 -11.95 -5.52
C VAL A 97 7.86 -12.90 -4.89
N HIS A 98 7.64 -13.39 -3.67
CA HIS A 98 8.64 -14.19 -2.97
C HIS A 98 8.45 -15.71 -3.10
N LEU A 99 7.23 -16.20 -3.34
CA LEU A 99 6.95 -17.64 -3.41
C LEU A 99 6.97 -18.16 -4.85
N LEU A 100 6.49 -17.40 -5.83
CA LEU A 100 6.38 -17.87 -7.21
C LEU A 100 7.73 -18.29 -7.83
N PRO A 101 8.85 -17.55 -7.63
CA PRO A 101 10.16 -17.99 -8.12
C PRO A 101 10.61 -19.32 -7.51
N ARG A 102 10.22 -19.61 -6.27
CA ARG A 102 10.63 -20.84 -5.57
C ARG A 102 9.92 -22.07 -6.11
N VAL A 103 8.65 -21.93 -6.48
CA VAL A 103 7.87 -23.01 -7.09
C VAL A 103 8.34 -23.27 -8.52
N ALA A 104 8.77 -22.23 -9.25
CA ALA A 104 9.28 -22.40 -10.61
C ALA A 104 10.66 -23.10 -10.67
N GLN A 105 11.38 -23.19 -9.55
CA GLN A 105 12.72 -23.80 -9.44
C GLN A 105 12.70 -25.22 -8.86
N SER A 106 11.55 -25.72 -8.38
CA SER A 106 11.36 -27.07 -7.83
C SER A 106 10.83 -28.05 -8.87
#